data_AF-G5LKF2-F1
#
_entry.id   AF-G5LKF2-F1
#
_cell.length_a   1.000
_cell.length_b   1.000
_cell.length_c   1.000
_cell.angle_alpha   90.00
_cell.angle_beta   90.00
_cell.angle_gamma   90.00
#
_symmetry.space_group_name_H-M   'P 1'
#
loop_
_entity.id
_entity.type
_entity.pdbx_description
1 polymer ?
#
loop_
_entity_poly.entity_id
_entity_poly.type
_entity_poly.pdbx_seq_one_letter_code
_entity_poly.pdbx_strand_id
1 'polypeptide(L)' 'MKQISNGYWLVDMDGVKSIVKIARVPGNKIVVHQDETSFECSVDDIEAIGRAVKVIKNL' A
#
# COMPACT_ATOMS: atom_id res chain seq x y z
N MET A 1 0.40 -13.70 10.42
CA MET A 1 1.44 -13.04 9.61
C MET A 1 0.74 -12.34 8.44
N LYS A 2 0.55 -11.01 8.49
CA LYS A 2 -0.06 -10.25 7.37
C LYS A 2 1.05 -9.97 6.35
N GLN A 3 1.11 -10.78 5.30
CA GLN A 3 2.13 -10.60 4.26
C GLN A 3 1.61 -9.59 3.24
N ILE A 4 2.17 -8.36 3.25
CA ILE A 4 1.91 -7.40 2.17
C ILE A 4 2.42 -7.99 0.85
N SER A 5 1.57 -7.93 -0.17
CA SER A 5 1.83 -8.35 -1.54
C SER A 5 1.54 -7.22 -2.52
N ASN A 6 1.91 -7.41 -3.79
CA ASN A 6 1.56 -6.44 -4.82
C ASN A 6 0.04 -6.26 -4.95
N GLY A 7 -0.41 -5.03 -5.19
CA GLY A 7 -1.83 -4.71 -5.41
C GLY A 7 -2.27 -3.42 -4.70
N TYR A 8 -3.57 -3.18 -4.67
CA TYR A 8 -4.15 -2.07 -3.93
C TYR A 8 -4.42 -2.46 -2.48
N TRP A 9 -4.05 -1.58 -1.55
CA TRP A 9 -4.18 -1.80 -0.12
C TRP A 9 -4.72 -0.57 0.57
N LEU A 10 -5.59 -0.79 1.55
CA LEU A 10 -5.88 0.17 2.60
C LEU A 10 -4.76 0.05 3.63
N VAL A 11 -4.05 1.16 3.83
CA VAL A 11 -2.92 1.25 4.75
C VAL A 11 -3.11 2.38 5.74
N ASP A 12 -2.46 2.29 6.90
CA ASP A 12 -2.26 3.40 7.83
C ASP A 12 -0.80 3.86 7.76
N MET A 13 -0.59 5.15 7.49
CA MET A 13 0.71 5.82 7.50
C MET A 13 0.62 6.98 8.49
N ASP A 14 1.23 6.84 9.67
CA ASP A 14 1.24 7.86 10.73
C ASP A 14 -0.14 8.41 11.11
N GLY A 15 -1.16 7.54 11.14
CA GLY A 15 -2.54 7.88 11.46
C GLY A 15 -3.39 8.27 10.24
N VAL A 16 -2.78 8.44 9.06
CA VAL A 16 -3.45 8.74 7.80
C VAL A 16 -3.79 7.45 7.06
N LYS A 17 -5.08 7.16 6.95
CA LYS A 17 -5.58 5.98 6.22
C LYS A 17 -5.79 6.30 4.75
N SER A 18 -5.11 5.56 3.88
CA SER A 18 -5.15 5.79 2.43
C SER A 18 -5.27 4.47 1.66
N ILE A 19 -5.92 4.52 0.49
CA ILE A 19 -5.84 3.42 -0.49
C ILE A 19 -4.69 3.72 -1.44
N VAL A 20 -3.67 2.86 -1.44
CA VAL A 20 -2.47 3.02 -2.26
C VAL A 20 -2.20 1.74 -3.05
N LYS A 21 -1.45 1.86 -4.15
CA LYS A 21 -0.93 0.70 -4.87
C LYS A 21 0.45 0.37 -4.33
N ILE A 22 0.65 -0.86 -3.88
CA ILE A 22 1.91 -1.36 -3.33
C ILE A 22 2.59 -2.29 -4.35
N ALA A 23 3.90 -2.15 -4.48
CA ALA A 23 4.78 -3.12 -5.12
C ALA A 23 5.90 -3.54 -4.15
N ARG A 24 6.07 -4.86 -3.93
CA ARG A 24 7.14 -5.42 -3.11
C ARG A 24 8.44 -5.44 -3.88
N VAL A 25 9.51 -5.04 -3.21
CA VAL A 25 10.88 -5.15 -3.70
C VAL A 25 11.74 -5.89 -2.66
N PRO A 26 12.86 -6.51 -3.07
CA PRO A 26 13.77 -7.18 -2.14
C PRO A 26 14.29 -6.25 -1.02
N GLY A 27 14.74 -6.83 0.08
CA GLY A 27 15.33 -6.06 1.19
C GLY A 27 14.33 -5.51 2.21
N ASN A 28 13.17 -6.16 2.38
CA ASN A 28 12.09 -5.73 3.27
C ASN A 28 11.49 -4.36 2.95
N LYS A 29 11.46 -4.00 1.66
CA LYS A 29 10.93 -2.71 1.21
C LYS A 29 9.72 -2.87 0.31
N ILE A 30 9.02 -1.75 0.15
CA ILE A 30 7.89 -1.58 -0.76
C ILE A 30 7.99 -0.24 -1.46
N VAL A 31 7.46 -0.20 -2.68
CA VAL A 31 7.16 1.03 -3.38
C VAL A 31 5.66 1.30 -3.23
N VAL A 32 5.35 2.45 -2.67
CA VAL A 32 3.98 2.96 -2.52
C VAL A 32 3.72 3.94 -3.64
N HIS A 33 2.70 3.69 -4.44
CA HIS A 33 2.22 4.62 -5.46
C HIS A 33 0.93 5.29 -4.99
N GLN A 34 0.95 6.62 -4.95
CA GLN A 34 -0.13 7.48 -4.53
C GLN A 34 -0.31 8.58 -5.59
N ASP A 35 -1.38 8.44 -6.37
CA ASP A 35 -1.68 9.29 -7.52
C ASP A 35 -0.46 9.42 -8.47
N GLU A 36 0.08 10.63 -8.63
CA GLU A 36 1.23 10.93 -9.50
C GLU A 36 2.60 10.78 -8.79
N THR A 37 2.60 10.39 -7.52
CA THR A 37 3.83 10.27 -6.71
C THR A 37 4.07 8.83 -6.29
N SER A 38 5.34 8.48 -6.08
CA SER A 38 5.70 7.20 -5.49
C SER A 38 6.96 7.33 -4.63
N PHE A 39 7.00 6.55 -3.56
CA PHE A 39 8.15 6.51 -2.67
C PHE A 39 8.44 5.06 -2.24
N GLU A 40 9.68 4.84 -1.82
CA GLU A 40 10.14 3.56 -1.27
C GLU A 40 10.28 3.69 0.25
N CYS A 41 9.75 2.71 0.99
CA CYS A 41 9.90 2.62 2.45
C CYS A 41 10.00 1.17 2.91
N SER A 42 10.29 0.97 4.21
CA SER A 42 10.22 -0.35 4.83
C SER A 42 8.76 -0.82 4.87
N VAL A 43 8.55 -2.14 4.83
CA VAL A 43 7.23 -2.71 5.13
C VAL A 43 6.78 -2.34 6.54
N ASP A 44 7.72 -2.19 7.46
CA ASP A 44 7.44 -1.92 8.87
C ASP A 44 7.05 -0.45 9.14
N ASP A 45 7.28 0.44 8.16
CA ASP A 45 6.89 1.85 8.23
C ASP A 45 5.38 2.04 7.95
N ILE A 46 4.66 0.97 7.60
CA ILE A 46 3.25 1.03 7.22
C ILE A 46 2.42 -0.07 7.87
N GLU A 47 1.26 0.28 8.40
CA GLU A 47 0.30 -0.72 8.85
C GLU A 47 -0.62 -1.18 7.71
N ALA A 48 -0.55 -2.48 7.37
CA ALA A 48 -1.46 -3.10 6.42
C ALA A 48 -2.84 -3.39 7.06
N ILE A 49 -3.84 -2.56 6.75
CA ILE A 49 -5.21 -2.76 7.24
C ILE A 49 -5.88 -3.88 6.43
N GLY A 50 -5.90 -3.77 5.10
CA GLY A 50 -6.52 -4.76 4.23
C GLY A 50 -6.24 -4.58 2.74
N ARG A 51 -6.41 -5.65 1.95
CA ARG A 51 -6.21 -5.63 0.51
C ARG A 51 -7.52 -5.27 -0.20
N ALA A 52 -7.46 -4.30 -1.11
CA ALA A 52 -8.57 -4.00 -2.00
C ALA A 52 -8.61 -5.02 -3.15
N VAL A 53 -9.76 -5.67 -3.32
CA VAL A 53 -9.98 -6.68 -4.38
C VAL A 53 -10.89 -6.20 -5.48
N LYS A 54 -11.60 -5.08 -5.27
CA LYS A 54 -12.53 -4.49 -6.23
C LYS A 54 -12.59 -2.98 -6.04
N VAL A 55 -12.65 -2.25 -7.15
CA VAL A 55 -12.90 -0.80 -7.19
C VAL A 55 -14.17 -0.58 -7.98
N ILE A 56 -15.08 0.21 -7.43
CA ILE A 56 -16.31 0.63 -8.11
C ILE A 56 -16.20 2.14 -8.30
N LYS A 57 -16.23 2.58 -9.55
CA LYS A 57 -16.24 4.00 -9.92
C LYS A 57 -17.56 4.28 -10.62
N ASN A 58 -18.19 5.41 -10.29
CA ASN A 58 -19.28 5.90 -11.12
C ASN A 58 -18.67 6.56 -12.36
N LEU A 59 -19.31 6.38 -13.51
CA LEU A 59 -18.93 7.01 -14.78
C LEU A 59 -19.27 8.50 -14.76
#